data_AF-A0A7Y4STS9-F1
#
_entry.id   AF-A0A7Y4STS9-F1
#
_cell.length_a   1.000
_cell.length_b   1.000
_cell.length_c   1.000
_cell.angle_alpha   90.00
_cell.angle_beta   90.00
_cell.angle_gamma   90.00
#
_symmetry.space_group_name_H-M   'P 1'
#
loop_
_entity.id
_entity.type
_entity.pdbx_description
1 polymer ?
#
loop_
_entity_poly.entity_id
_entity_poly.type
_entity_poly.pdbx_seq_one_letter_code
_entity_poly.pdbx_strand_id
1 'polypeptide(L)'
;LNCGACHTRGVLAGPSDERRPFFQVASGLDLGDQGRFPPGLERAGAKLKPAWFHAVLESVGRARPYMKTRMPQFGAANVAALPELFAEVDAPLRDEREPEFSPEAVEAGKQLAGTKGLGCIQCHDFAGHPSIGIPAVDLAKVHERIYPGWFRELLMDPAAIGMNTRMPAFWVDGRSPIADLCGGDPARQVDALWTYLSLGSSMPLPHGLVPLEGEYEVEVFDTPVCVGVFMEGVSPRTVAVGLPERVHYAFDVQSSRLAFAWRGRFLDARGTWHGRAGQLEKPAGEDVLEFPPGPLVAILRHPDDPWPTESGAAAGFRVLARTMDAARRPVFRYRLGDVVVSETIVPEVRPGGPVLWRNLGTENDSWKPGMGPWTIDLRVAVGREIREVPARDGHLLVRGEREYRLRVGPEGARLGAHVVERSDGQQELRIRLAVVAERPSLVELEYSW
;
A
#
# COMPACT_ATOMS: atom_id res chain seq x y z
N LEU A 1 28.82 13.99 24.07
CA LEU A 1 27.97 14.17 22.86
C LEU A 1 28.14 15.54 22.18
N ASN A 2 28.27 16.66 22.92
CA ASN A 2 28.45 18.03 22.36
C ASN A 2 27.39 18.43 21.29
N CYS A 3 26.12 18.07 21.53
CA CYS A 3 25.01 18.29 20.59
C CYS A 3 24.84 19.78 20.23
N GLY A 4 25.14 20.68 21.18
CA GLY A 4 25.06 22.13 21.02
C GLY A 4 25.99 22.72 19.96
N ALA A 5 27.00 21.98 19.47
CA ALA A 5 27.83 22.43 18.35
C ALA A 5 27.09 22.42 17.00
N CYS A 6 25.96 21.72 16.93
CA CYS A 6 25.17 21.50 15.71
C CYS A 6 23.70 21.90 15.89
N HIS A 7 23.15 21.69 17.07
CA HIS A 7 21.72 21.82 17.34
C HIS A 7 21.43 22.93 18.35
N THR A 8 20.34 23.65 18.14
CA THR A 8 19.79 24.59 19.12
C THR A 8 18.80 23.88 20.04
N ARG A 9 18.78 24.26 21.33
CA ARG A 9 17.78 23.85 22.34
C ARG A 9 18.00 24.60 23.65
N GLY A 10 17.03 25.38 24.09
CA GLY A 10 17.13 26.28 25.23
C GLY A 10 18.35 27.19 25.10
N VAL A 11 19.32 26.99 26.01
CA VAL A 11 20.58 27.73 26.04
C VAL A 11 21.65 27.23 25.05
N LEU A 12 21.40 26.10 24.36
CA LEU A 12 22.31 25.60 23.33
C LEU A 12 22.19 26.47 22.08
N ALA A 13 23.29 27.17 21.74
CA ALA A 13 23.33 28.18 20.68
C ALA A 13 23.40 27.60 19.25
N GLY A 14 23.67 26.30 19.08
CA GLY A 14 23.87 25.68 17.78
C GLY A 14 25.23 26.03 17.13
N PRO A 15 25.35 25.98 15.80
CA PRO A 15 26.63 26.16 15.13
C PRO A 15 27.14 27.60 15.21
N SER A 16 28.43 27.76 15.58
CA SER A 16 29.12 29.05 15.56
C SER A 16 29.28 29.59 14.14
N ASP A 17 29.49 30.91 14.00
CA ASP A 17 29.66 31.56 12.70
C ASP A 17 30.80 30.95 11.87
N GLU A 18 31.88 30.54 12.52
CA GLU A 18 33.00 29.83 11.87
C GLU A 18 32.60 28.45 11.34
N ARG A 19 31.63 27.78 11.98
CA ARG A 19 31.15 26.44 11.57
C ARG A 19 30.05 26.51 10.51
N ARG A 20 29.27 27.60 10.48
CA ARG A 20 28.15 27.77 9.53
C ARG A 20 28.52 27.47 8.07
N PRO A 21 29.69 27.85 7.53
CA PRO A 21 30.06 27.55 6.14
C PRO A 21 30.22 26.06 5.80
N PHE A 22 30.45 25.18 6.79
CA PHE A 22 30.60 23.74 6.55
C PHE A 22 29.26 23.01 6.38
N PHE A 23 28.16 23.64 6.77
CA PHE A 23 26.82 23.11 6.59
C PHE A 23 26.34 23.44 5.17
N GLN A 24 26.30 22.40 4.32
CA GLN A 24 26.01 22.51 2.90
C GLN A 24 24.81 21.65 2.49
N VAL A 25 24.20 22.03 1.36
CA VAL A 25 23.18 21.27 0.64
C VAL A 25 23.79 20.64 -0.62
N ALA A 26 23.08 19.69 -1.22
CA ALA A 26 23.44 19.15 -2.53
C ALA A 26 23.57 20.29 -3.57
N SER A 27 24.47 20.11 -4.54
CA SER A 27 24.77 21.13 -5.55
C SER A 27 23.52 21.47 -6.37
N GLY A 28 23.33 22.74 -6.71
CA GLY A 28 22.20 23.21 -7.53
C GLY A 28 20.89 23.47 -6.77
N LEU A 29 20.88 23.33 -5.43
CA LEU A 29 19.71 23.61 -4.61
C LEU A 29 19.94 24.86 -3.74
N ASP A 30 19.07 25.86 -3.84
CA ASP A 30 19.04 26.97 -2.89
C ASP A 30 18.00 26.71 -1.79
N LEU A 31 18.45 25.99 -0.75
CA LEU A 31 17.63 25.64 0.41
C LEU A 31 17.80 26.53 1.65
N GLY A 32 18.57 27.63 1.52
CA GLY A 32 18.79 28.58 2.61
C GLY A 32 19.33 27.92 3.89
N ASP A 33 19.26 28.63 5.00
CA ASP A 33 19.78 28.13 6.29
C ASP A 33 19.00 26.90 6.80
N GLN A 34 17.69 26.84 6.56
CA GLN A 34 16.84 25.71 6.98
C GLN A 34 17.16 24.40 6.24
N GLY A 35 17.64 24.50 5.01
CA GLY A 35 18.03 23.36 4.19
C GLY A 35 19.40 22.80 4.52
N ARG A 36 20.29 23.60 5.13
CA ARG A 36 21.69 23.21 5.39
C ARG A 36 22.00 22.95 6.86
N PHE A 37 21.33 23.63 7.79
CA PHE A 37 21.56 23.44 9.22
C PHE A 37 20.79 22.25 9.82
N PRO A 38 21.38 21.56 10.81
CA PRO A 38 20.69 20.56 11.61
C PRO A 38 19.43 21.16 12.26
N PRO A 39 18.37 20.36 12.48
CA PRO A 39 17.17 20.86 13.11
C PRO A 39 17.43 21.29 14.56
N GLY A 40 16.70 22.31 15.03
CA GLY A 40 16.57 22.55 16.45
C GLY A 40 15.98 21.32 17.15
N LEU A 41 16.36 21.12 18.41
CA LEU A 41 15.92 20.00 19.25
C LEU A 41 14.78 20.40 20.19
N GLU A 42 14.22 21.60 20.01
CA GLU A 42 13.03 22.01 20.76
C GLU A 42 11.83 21.18 20.37
N ARG A 43 11.14 20.70 21.41
CA ARG A 43 9.96 19.85 21.31
C ARG A 43 10.23 18.57 20.51
N ALA A 44 11.49 18.13 20.38
CA ALA A 44 11.84 16.97 19.58
C ALA A 44 11.16 15.68 20.07
N GLY A 45 10.92 15.55 21.38
CA GLY A 45 10.17 14.43 21.97
C GLY A 45 8.66 14.50 21.79
N ALA A 46 8.10 15.71 21.56
CA ALA A 46 6.70 15.89 21.15
C ALA A 46 6.52 15.73 19.64
N LYS A 47 7.61 15.90 18.87
CA LYS A 47 7.61 15.80 17.42
C LYS A 47 7.87 14.37 16.93
N LEU A 48 8.96 13.74 17.36
CA LEU A 48 9.48 12.51 16.75
C LEU A 48 8.95 11.27 17.46
N LYS A 49 8.52 10.27 16.69
CA LYS A 49 8.18 8.94 17.21
C LYS A 49 9.46 8.22 17.69
N PRO A 50 9.41 7.40 18.77
CA PRO A 50 10.57 6.73 19.33
C PRO A 50 11.38 5.94 18.31
N ALA A 51 10.71 5.14 17.46
CA ALA A 51 11.36 4.33 16.43
C ALA A 51 12.22 5.18 15.47
N TRP A 52 11.72 6.32 15.03
CA TRP A 52 12.49 7.22 14.17
C TRP A 52 13.62 7.90 14.94
N PHE A 53 13.42 8.19 16.22
CA PHE A 53 14.46 8.81 17.03
C PHE A 53 15.67 7.89 17.20
N HIS A 54 15.44 6.61 17.51
CA HIS A 54 16.48 5.59 17.49
C HIS A 54 17.10 5.44 16.10
N ALA A 55 16.29 5.40 15.04
CA ALA A 55 16.81 5.29 13.68
C ALA A 55 17.82 6.41 13.35
N VAL A 56 17.56 7.65 13.76
CA VAL A 56 18.47 8.79 13.57
C VAL A 56 19.75 8.66 14.41
N LEU A 57 19.63 8.24 15.66
CA LEU A 57 20.73 8.22 16.63
C LEU A 57 21.65 6.99 16.50
N GLU A 58 21.09 5.85 16.08
CA GLU A 58 21.74 4.53 16.13
C GLU A 58 21.93 3.92 14.74
N SER A 59 21.10 4.30 13.77
CA SER A 59 21.02 3.66 12.45
C SER A 59 21.14 4.65 11.29
N VAL A 60 21.82 5.79 11.50
CA VAL A 60 22.07 6.81 10.46
C VAL A 60 20.82 7.27 9.68
N GLY A 61 19.64 7.22 10.29
CA GLY A 61 18.36 7.59 9.66
C GLY A 61 18.35 9.03 9.13
N ARG A 62 17.82 9.24 7.91
CA ARG A 62 17.82 10.55 7.23
C ARG A 62 16.48 10.83 6.58
N ALA A 63 15.87 11.97 6.91
CA ALA A 63 14.63 12.44 6.27
C ALA A 63 14.86 13.43 5.13
N ARG A 64 16.00 14.13 5.14
CA ARG A 64 16.33 15.23 4.22
C ARG A 64 17.45 14.80 3.27
N PRO A 65 17.12 14.24 2.08
CA PRO A 65 18.13 13.66 1.18
C PRO A 65 19.13 14.70 0.66
N TYR A 66 18.70 15.96 0.55
CA TYR A 66 19.50 17.09 0.08
C TYR A 66 20.55 17.63 1.07
N MET A 67 20.53 17.24 2.35
CA MET A 67 21.53 17.71 3.32
C MET A 67 22.86 16.98 3.16
N LYS A 68 23.98 17.70 2.99
CA LYS A 68 25.33 17.11 3.04
C LYS A 68 25.78 16.86 4.48
N THR A 69 25.35 17.70 5.42
CA THR A 69 25.61 17.53 6.85
C THR A 69 25.15 16.15 7.35
N ARG A 70 26.00 15.47 8.11
CA ARG A 70 25.73 14.17 8.74
C ARG A 70 25.72 14.31 10.27
N MET A 71 24.81 13.60 10.93
CA MET A 71 24.83 13.49 12.38
C MET A 71 25.94 12.50 12.79
N PRO A 72 26.85 12.87 13.70
CA PRO A 72 27.85 11.94 14.22
C PRO A 72 27.17 10.73 14.88
N GLN A 73 27.71 9.53 14.64
CA GLN A 73 27.23 8.31 15.27
C GLN A 73 28.01 8.09 16.56
N PHE A 74 27.31 8.20 17.70
CA PHE A 74 27.92 8.07 19.01
C PHE A 74 27.84 6.65 19.58
N GLY A 75 27.14 5.73 18.91
CA GLY A 75 26.92 4.35 19.34
C GLY A 75 25.83 4.22 20.41
N ALA A 76 25.03 3.15 20.33
CA ALA A 76 23.82 2.96 21.15
C ALA A 76 24.07 3.14 22.65
N ALA A 77 25.20 2.64 23.19
CA ALA A 77 25.56 2.80 24.60
C ALA A 77 25.59 4.25 25.09
N ASN A 78 25.79 5.23 24.20
CA ASN A 78 25.87 6.66 24.54
C ASN A 78 24.57 7.44 24.28
N VAL A 79 23.63 6.90 23.49
CA VAL A 79 22.46 7.64 23.00
C VAL A 79 21.13 6.95 23.21
N ALA A 80 21.12 5.66 23.59
CA ALA A 80 19.91 4.85 23.67
C ALA A 80 18.87 5.38 24.66
N ALA A 81 19.28 6.12 25.70
CA ALA A 81 18.36 6.72 26.67
C ALA A 81 17.83 8.11 26.26
N LEU A 82 18.38 8.72 25.20
CA LEU A 82 17.96 10.06 24.79
C LEU A 82 16.51 10.11 24.30
N PRO A 83 16.02 9.16 23.46
CA PRO A 83 14.64 9.19 23.00
C PRO A 83 13.63 9.30 24.14
N GLU A 84 13.79 8.51 25.21
CA GLU A 84 12.92 8.51 26.37
C GLU A 84 13.02 9.83 27.14
N LEU A 85 14.23 10.35 27.37
CA LEU A 85 14.43 11.62 28.08
C LEU A 85 13.80 12.81 27.36
N PHE A 86 13.90 12.84 26.02
CA PHE A 86 13.20 13.86 25.22
C PHE A 86 11.69 13.67 25.28
N ALA A 87 11.21 12.43 25.15
CA ALA A 87 9.78 12.12 25.20
C ALA A 87 9.16 12.48 26.56
N GLU A 88 9.90 12.31 27.66
CA GLU A 88 9.47 12.70 29.01
C GLU A 88 9.37 14.22 29.15
N VAL A 89 10.43 14.95 28.79
CA VAL A 89 10.47 16.42 28.91
C VAL A 89 9.40 17.09 28.05
N ASP A 90 9.14 16.56 26.86
CA ASP A 90 8.20 17.14 25.91
C ASP A 90 6.80 16.49 25.99
N ALA A 91 6.54 15.56 26.91
CA ALA A 91 5.28 14.83 27.01
C ALA A 91 4.02 15.73 27.06
N PRO A 92 4.01 16.86 27.81
CA PRO A 92 2.83 17.74 27.86
C PRO A 92 2.48 18.40 26.52
N LEU A 93 3.42 18.45 25.57
CA LEU A 93 3.26 19.07 24.26
C LEU A 93 2.96 18.04 23.16
N ARG A 94 2.91 16.75 23.51
CA ARG A 94 2.75 15.65 22.56
C ARG A 94 1.27 15.37 22.34
N ASP A 95 0.86 15.39 21.08
CA ASP A 95 -0.50 15.04 20.68
C ASP A 95 -0.46 13.90 19.64
N GLU A 96 -0.87 12.73 20.10
CA GLU A 96 -0.86 11.47 19.36
C GLU A 96 -2.22 11.14 18.74
N ARG A 97 -3.22 12.02 18.86
CA ARG A 97 -4.58 11.75 18.39
C ARG A 97 -4.59 11.58 16.88
N GLU A 98 -4.88 10.36 16.45
CA GLU A 98 -5.12 10.03 15.05
C GLU A 98 -6.53 10.51 14.64
N PRO A 99 -6.70 11.12 13.45
CA PRO A 99 -8.01 11.41 12.90
C PRO A 99 -8.77 10.12 12.59
N GLU A 100 -10.10 10.22 12.50
CA GLU A 100 -10.92 9.11 12.05
C GLU A 100 -10.58 8.76 10.60
N PHE A 101 -10.28 7.49 10.36
CA PHE A 101 -9.99 7.00 9.02
C PHE A 101 -11.29 6.84 8.22
N SER A 102 -11.35 7.41 7.02
CA SER A 102 -12.37 7.08 6.03
C SER A 102 -11.80 7.11 4.60
N PRO A 103 -12.34 6.31 3.67
CA PRO A 103 -11.96 6.38 2.26
C PRO A 103 -12.15 7.78 1.66
N GLU A 104 -13.18 8.52 2.09
CA GLU A 104 -13.44 9.89 1.65
C GLU A 104 -12.35 10.85 2.14
N ALA A 105 -11.86 10.67 3.37
CA ALA A 105 -10.75 11.46 3.90
C ALA A 105 -9.44 11.16 3.16
N VAL A 106 -9.18 9.89 2.80
CA VAL A 106 -8.04 9.52 1.95
C VAL A 106 -8.11 10.21 0.60
N GLU A 107 -9.26 10.16 -0.07
CA GLU A 107 -9.43 10.80 -1.39
C GLU A 107 -9.31 12.33 -1.30
N ALA A 108 -9.89 12.95 -0.27
CA ALA A 108 -9.73 14.38 -0.03
C ALA A 108 -8.25 14.75 0.21
N GLY A 109 -7.52 13.96 1.01
CA GLY A 109 -6.09 14.15 1.26
C GLY A 109 -5.25 14.01 -0.01
N LYS A 110 -5.53 12.99 -0.84
CA LYS A 110 -4.89 12.79 -2.17
C LYS A 110 -5.08 14.03 -3.06
N GLN A 111 -6.31 14.55 -3.14
CA GLN A 111 -6.62 15.73 -3.96
C GLN A 111 -5.96 17.00 -3.42
N LEU A 112 -5.98 17.20 -2.10
CA LEU A 112 -5.29 18.32 -1.45
C LEU A 112 -3.77 18.30 -1.71
N ALA A 113 -3.15 17.12 -1.77
CA ALA A 113 -1.71 17.00 -2.02
C ALA A 113 -1.31 17.34 -3.47
N GLY A 114 -2.21 17.16 -4.44
CA GLY A 114 -1.95 17.30 -5.87
C GLY A 114 -1.85 18.74 -6.37
N THR A 115 -1.61 18.90 -7.69
CA THR A 115 -1.41 20.22 -8.33
C THR A 115 -2.65 21.13 -8.29
N LYS A 116 -3.84 20.55 -8.11
CA LYS A 116 -5.11 21.29 -8.01
C LYS A 116 -5.54 21.59 -6.57
N GLY A 117 -4.80 21.07 -5.58
CA GLY A 117 -5.06 21.29 -4.16
C GLY A 117 -4.12 22.34 -3.57
N LEU A 118 -3.55 22.03 -2.40
CA LEU A 118 -2.53 22.83 -1.71
C LEU A 118 -1.13 22.71 -2.34
N GLY A 119 -0.96 21.86 -3.35
CA GLY A 119 0.27 21.79 -4.15
C GLY A 119 1.46 21.17 -3.42
N CYS A 120 1.23 20.24 -2.47
CA CYS A 120 2.31 19.60 -1.71
C CYS A 120 3.38 18.97 -2.61
N ILE A 121 2.97 18.38 -3.74
CA ILE A 121 3.86 17.78 -4.75
C ILE A 121 4.82 18.77 -5.45
N GLN A 122 4.60 20.09 -5.31
CA GLN A 122 5.52 21.12 -5.82
C GLN A 122 6.87 21.10 -5.11
N CYS A 123 6.89 20.64 -3.87
CA CYS A 123 8.09 20.61 -3.06
C CYS A 123 8.39 19.22 -2.49
N HIS A 124 7.38 18.42 -2.17
CA HIS A 124 7.59 17.14 -1.50
C HIS A 124 7.65 15.97 -2.47
N ASP A 125 8.56 15.04 -2.18
CA ASP A 125 8.55 13.72 -2.79
C ASP A 125 7.39 12.90 -2.21
N PHE A 126 6.89 11.92 -2.98
CA PHE A 126 5.81 11.02 -2.56
C PHE A 126 6.19 9.58 -2.91
N ALA A 127 6.47 8.77 -1.89
CA ALA A 127 6.76 7.34 -2.04
C ALA A 127 7.91 7.08 -3.04
N GLY A 128 8.99 7.86 -2.94
CA GLY A 128 10.14 7.81 -3.84
C GLY A 128 9.99 8.58 -5.16
N HIS A 129 8.80 9.06 -5.51
CA HIS A 129 8.61 9.90 -6.69
C HIS A 129 9.03 11.35 -6.38
N PRO A 130 9.93 11.97 -7.18
CA PRO A 130 10.43 13.31 -6.94
C PRO A 130 9.34 14.36 -7.01
N SER A 131 9.48 15.41 -6.20
CA SER A 131 8.68 16.63 -6.34
C SER A 131 8.80 17.24 -7.74
N ILE A 132 7.76 17.95 -8.21
CA ILE A 132 7.82 18.65 -9.50
C ILE A 132 8.69 19.92 -9.49
N GLY A 133 9.15 20.33 -8.31
CA GLY A 133 9.93 21.55 -8.11
C GLY A 133 11.12 21.32 -7.20
N ILE A 134 11.17 22.05 -6.09
CA ILE A 134 12.31 22.03 -5.18
C ILE A 134 12.19 20.83 -4.23
N PRO A 135 13.19 19.95 -4.10
CA PRO A 135 13.08 18.75 -3.29
C PRO A 135 12.95 19.08 -1.79
N ALA A 136 11.95 18.48 -1.17
CA ALA A 136 11.69 18.47 0.27
C ALA A 136 11.69 17.02 0.79
N VAL A 137 11.16 16.79 1.99
CA VAL A 137 11.11 15.43 2.55
C VAL A 137 10.03 14.59 1.86
N ASP A 138 10.24 13.28 1.75
CA ASP A 138 9.19 12.37 1.29
C ASP A 138 8.02 12.33 2.30
N LEU A 139 6.83 12.73 1.84
CA LEU A 139 5.64 12.78 2.67
C LEU A 139 5.03 11.41 2.94
N ALA A 140 5.30 10.40 2.11
CA ALA A 140 4.90 9.02 2.40
C ALA A 140 5.47 8.55 3.76
N LYS A 141 6.65 9.05 4.12
CA LYS A 141 7.37 8.65 5.33
C LYS A 141 7.09 9.58 6.51
N VAL A 142 6.16 10.54 6.41
CA VAL A 142 5.94 11.50 7.49
C VAL A 142 5.30 10.82 8.71
N HIS A 143 4.34 9.93 8.47
CA HIS A 143 3.57 9.24 9.51
C HIS A 143 4.44 8.30 10.37
N GLU A 144 5.53 7.77 9.82
CA GLU A 144 6.50 6.94 10.54
C GLU A 144 7.36 7.76 11.51
N ARG A 145 7.55 9.05 11.21
CA ARG A 145 8.57 9.88 11.84
C ARG A 145 8.04 10.83 12.89
N ILE A 146 6.87 11.40 12.65
CA ILE A 146 6.31 12.45 13.52
C ILE A 146 4.93 12.09 14.04
N TYR A 147 4.49 12.78 15.09
CA TYR A 147 3.13 12.66 15.62
C TYR A 147 2.11 13.51 14.84
N PRO A 148 0.83 13.06 14.76
CA PRO A 148 -0.24 13.77 14.06
C PRO A 148 -0.43 15.22 14.54
N GLY A 149 -0.38 15.46 15.86
CA GLY A 149 -0.55 16.79 16.41
C GLY A 149 0.57 17.75 16.00
N TRP A 150 1.81 17.28 15.93
CA TRP A 150 2.92 18.08 15.41
C TRP A 150 2.72 18.44 13.93
N PHE A 151 2.27 17.47 13.12
CA PHE A 151 1.95 17.72 11.71
C PHE A 151 0.85 18.78 11.57
N ARG A 152 -0.18 18.72 12.42
CA ARG A 152 -1.26 19.69 12.46
C ARG A 152 -0.79 21.09 12.84
N GLU A 153 -0.04 21.23 13.94
CA GLU A 153 0.53 22.52 14.32
C GLU A 153 1.38 23.12 13.19
N LEU A 154 2.20 22.27 12.56
CA LEU A 154 3.08 22.68 11.48
C LEU A 154 2.34 23.20 10.26
N LEU A 155 1.28 22.53 9.83
CA LEU A 155 0.51 22.93 8.67
C LEU A 155 -0.31 24.19 8.95
N MET A 156 -0.91 24.28 10.14
CA MET A 156 -1.76 25.40 10.53
C MET A 156 -0.96 26.70 10.69
N ASP A 157 0.26 26.63 11.22
CA ASP A 157 1.17 27.78 11.31
C ASP A 157 2.64 27.37 11.10
N PRO A 158 3.08 27.21 9.84
CA PRO A 158 4.47 26.87 9.55
C PRO A 158 5.44 27.93 10.05
N ALA A 159 4.99 29.19 10.17
CA ALA A 159 5.85 30.30 10.58
C ALA A 159 6.19 30.24 12.08
N ALA A 160 5.23 29.91 12.94
CA ALA A 160 5.46 29.72 14.37
C ALA A 160 6.43 28.57 14.68
N ILE A 161 6.52 27.58 13.79
CA ILE A 161 7.43 26.42 13.91
C ILE A 161 8.79 26.71 13.22
N GLY A 162 8.98 27.91 12.68
CA GLY A 162 10.23 28.34 12.04
C GLY A 162 10.43 27.76 10.65
N MET A 163 9.35 27.51 9.89
CA MET A 163 9.36 27.05 8.48
C MET A 163 8.88 28.12 7.48
N ASN A 164 8.69 29.36 7.93
CA ASN A 164 8.17 30.52 7.17
C ASN A 164 8.90 30.83 5.84
N THR A 165 10.12 30.33 5.62
CA THR A 165 10.88 30.58 4.38
C THR A 165 10.77 29.45 3.35
N ARG A 166 10.06 28.36 3.68
CA ARG A 166 10.09 27.10 2.92
C ARG A 166 8.71 26.48 2.71
N MET A 167 7.83 26.59 3.70
CA MET A 167 6.46 26.09 3.63
C MET A 167 5.52 27.30 3.66
N PRO A 168 4.65 27.48 2.65
CA PRO A 168 3.75 28.62 2.61
C PRO A 168 2.66 28.47 3.68
N ALA A 169 2.04 29.59 4.06
CA ALA A 169 0.76 29.54 4.74
C ALA A 169 -0.32 29.10 3.74
N PHE A 170 -0.95 27.96 3.99
CA PHE A 170 -1.97 27.41 3.09
C PHE A 170 -3.35 28.03 3.30
N TRP A 171 -3.62 28.50 4.51
CA TRP A 171 -4.90 29.09 4.91
C TRP A 171 -4.68 30.53 5.32
N VAL A 172 -5.17 31.46 4.49
CA VAL A 172 -5.10 32.91 4.77
C VAL A 172 -6.37 33.31 5.48
N ASP A 173 -6.24 34.02 6.61
CA ASP A 173 -7.37 34.42 7.48
C ASP A 173 -8.27 33.23 7.90
N GLY A 174 -7.67 32.05 8.07
CA GLY A 174 -8.37 30.82 8.43
C GLY A 174 -9.25 30.25 7.31
N ARG A 175 -9.09 30.71 6.07
CA ARG A 175 -9.88 30.25 4.91
C ARG A 175 -9.05 29.40 3.98
N SER A 176 -9.64 28.29 3.51
CA SER A 176 -9.02 27.44 2.50
C SER A 176 -9.23 27.99 1.09
N PRO A 177 -8.20 27.98 0.24
CA PRO A 177 -8.37 28.20 -1.20
C PRO A 177 -9.11 27.04 -1.88
N ILE A 178 -9.24 25.88 -1.22
CA ILE A 178 -9.90 24.67 -1.72
C ILE A 178 -11.21 24.48 -0.94
N ALA A 179 -12.26 25.21 -1.28
CA ALA A 179 -13.51 25.25 -0.51
C ALA A 179 -14.41 24.01 -0.71
N ASP A 180 -14.22 23.33 -1.84
CA ASP A 180 -14.96 22.14 -2.28
C ASP A 180 -14.57 20.85 -1.53
N LEU A 181 -13.38 20.83 -0.91
CA LEU A 181 -12.93 19.68 -0.11
C LEU A 181 -13.06 19.94 1.39
N CYS A 182 -13.56 18.93 2.10
CA CYS A 182 -13.77 18.97 3.56
C CYS A 182 -14.66 20.14 4.03
N GLY A 183 -15.51 20.69 3.15
CA GLY A 183 -16.30 21.89 3.42
C GLY A 183 -15.47 23.17 3.56
N GLY A 184 -14.25 23.19 3.03
CA GLY A 184 -13.33 24.33 3.12
C GLY A 184 -12.72 24.55 4.51
N ASP A 185 -12.93 23.61 5.44
CA ASP A 185 -12.45 23.70 6.81
C ASP A 185 -10.96 23.29 6.91
N PRO A 186 -10.06 24.18 7.33
CA PRO A 186 -8.62 23.89 7.42
C PRO A 186 -8.29 22.68 8.30
N ALA A 187 -8.95 22.55 9.44
CA ALA A 187 -8.70 21.47 10.38
C ALA A 187 -9.02 20.10 9.77
N ARG A 188 -10.17 19.99 9.10
CA ARG A 188 -10.58 18.75 8.40
C ARG A 188 -9.69 18.46 7.20
N GLN A 189 -9.17 19.48 6.52
CA GLN A 189 -8.20 19.30 5.43
C GLN A 189 -6.85 18.76 5.91
N VAL A 190 -6.37 19.24 7.06
CA VAL A 190 -5.18 18.69 7.72
C VAL A 190 -5.40 17.24 8.12
N ASP A 191 -6.56 16.95 8.73
CA ASP A 191 -6.91 15.59 9.16
C ASP A 191 -6.98 14.64 7.94
N ALA A 192 -7.59 15.07 6.83
CA ALA A 192 -7.63 14.31 5.57
C ALA A 192 -6.24 14.07 4.96
N LEU A 193 -5.37 15.10 4.94
CA LEU A 193 -3.98 14.95 4.51
C LEU A 193 -3.24 13.92 5.38
N TRP A 194 -3.41 13.96 6.69
CA TRP A 194 -2.78 13.00 7.58
C TRP A 194 -3.30 11.58 7.36
N THR A 195 -4.62 11.40 7.26
CA THR A 195 -5.26 10.10 6.95
C THR A 195 -4.70 9.52 5.65
N TYR A 196 -4.58 10.34 4.61
CA TYR A 196 -3.98 9.94 3.33
C TYR A 196 -2.49 9.54 3.46
N LEU A 197 -1.67 10.38 4.09
CA LEU A 197 -0.22 10.13 4.25
C LEU A 197 0.09 8.96 5.20
N SER A 198 -0.86 8.58 6.07
CA SER A 198 -0.75 7.42 6.96
C SER A 198 -0.72 6.07 6.21
N LEU A 199 -1.12 6.06 4.93
CA LEU A 199 -1.03 4.89 4.06
C LEU A 199 0.41 4.60 3.58
N GLY A 200 1.35 5.51 3.83
CA GLY A 200 2.77 5.29 3.56
C GLY A 200 3.09 5.08 2.09
N SER A 201 3.97 4.12 1.81
CA SER A 201 4.34 3.73 0.43
C SER A 201 3.17 3.17 -0.38
N SER A 202 2.07 2.79 0.28
CA SER A 202 0.86 2.28 -0.35
C SER A 202 -0.17 3.38 -0.66
N MET A 203 0.10 4.65 -0.33
CA MET A 203 -0.83 5.74 -0.61
C MET A 203 -0.98 5.96 -2.13
N PRO A 204 -2.21 6.10 -2.67
CA PRO A 204 -2.44 6.48 -4.06
C PRO A 204 -1.65 7.74 -4.45
N LEU A 205 -1.03 7.79 -5.63
CA LEU A 205 -0.24 8.97 -5.99
C LEU A 205 -1.15 10.20 -6.24
N PRO A 206 -0.77 11.40 -5.77
CA PRO A 206 -1.55 12.61 -6.06
C PRO A 206 -1.52 12.96 -7.54
N HIS A 207 -2.62 13.53 -8.04
CA HIS A 207 -2.70 13.99 -9.42
C HIS A 207 -1.64 15.06 -9.72
N GLY A 208 -0.96 14.89 -10.86
CA GLY A 208 0.01 15.84 -11.40
C GLY A 208 1.44 15.64 -10.91
N LEU A 209 1.68 14.62 -10.06
CA LEU A 209 3.03 14.15 -9.82
C LEU A 209 3.59 13.53 -11.10
N VAL A 210 4.81 13.91 -11.46
CA VAL A 210 5.45 13.38 -12.67
C VAL A 210 6.09 12.04 -12.31
N PRO A 211 5.90 11.00 -13.14
CA PRO A 211 6.58 9.72 -13.00
C PRO A 211 8.08 9.83 -12.77
N LEU A 212 8.66 8.83 -12.10
CA LEU A 212 10.11 8.66 -12.15
C LEU A 212 10.53 8.44 -13.61
N GLU A 213 11.54 9.18 -14.09
CA GLU A 213 12.15 8.88 -15.39
C GLU A 213 12.87 7.52 -15.31
N GLY A 214 12.14 6.47 -15.68
CA GLY A 214 12.67 5.19 -16.12
C GLY A 214 11.95 4.86 -17.41
N GLU A 215 12.68 4.59 -18.50
CA GLU A 215 12.15 4.47 -19.87
C GLU A 215 11.03 3.43 -20.07
N TYR A 216 10.64 2.69 -19.02
CA TYR A 216 9.70 1.57 -19.07
C TYR A 216 8.83 1.38 -17.82
N GLU A 217 8.78 2.33 -16.88
CA GLU A 217 7.86 2.24 -15.74
C GLU A 217 6.43 2.55 -16.18
N VAL A 218 5.50 1.62 -15.91
CA VAL A 218 4.07 1.82 -16.16
C VAL A 218 3.42 2.26 -14.87
N GLU A 219 3.02 3.52 -14.80
CA GLU A 219 2.36 4.08 -13.62
C GLU A 219 0.83 4.03 -13.71
N VAL A 220 0.20 3.99 -12.55
CA VAL A 220 -1.26 3.94 -12.39
C VAL A 220 -1.69 5.13 -11.54
N PHE A 221 -2.39 6.06 -12.17
CA PHE A 221 -2.95 7.24 -11.50
C PHE A 221 -4.42 6.99 -11.16
N ASP A 222 -5.33 7.49 -12.00
CA ASP A 222 -6.76 7.58 -11.64
C ASP A 222 -7.63 6.49 -12.28
N THR A 223 -7.07 5.66 -13.16
CA THR A 223 -7.83 4.60 -13.83
C THR A 223 -7.04 3.28 -13.86
N PRO A 224 -7.72 2.12 -13.77
CA PRO A 224 -7.06 0.84 -13.91
C PRO A 224 -6.32 0.68 -15.24
N VAL A 225 -5.11 0.13 -15.17
CA VAL A 225 -4.26 -0.16 -16.34
C VAL A 225 -4.10 -1.67 -16.48
N CYS A 226 -4.24 -2.19 -17.69
CA CYS A 226 -4.04 -3.61 -17.99
C CYS A 226 -2.87 -3.77 -18.97
N VAL A 227 -1.87 -4.56 -18.60
CA VAL A 227 -0.70 -4.84 -19.43
C VAL A 227 -0.61 -6.35 -19.62
N GLY A 228 -0.49 -6.82 -20.86
CA GLY A 228 -0.08 -8.21 -21.12
C GLY A 228 1.41 -8.35 -20.80
N VAL A 229 1.79 -9.30 -19.95
CA VAL A 229 3.16 -9.44 -19.44
C VAL A 229 3.68 -10.87 -19.61
N PHE A 230 4.97 -11.00 -19.87
CA PHE A 230 5.71 -12.25 -19.66
C PHE A 230 6.35 -12.16 -18.28
N MET A 231 5.87 -12.96 -17.33
CA MET A 231 6.26 -12.87 -15.92
C MET A 231 6.72 -14.24 -15.40
N GLU A 232 7.64 -14.26 -14.44
CA GLU A 232 8.11 -15.51 -13.84
C GLU A 232 6.97 -16.25 -13.12
N GLY A 233 6.98 -17.59 -13.17
CA GLY A 233 6.01 -18.42 -12.45
C GLY A 233 4.59 -18.50 -13.06
N VAL A 234 4.34 -17.83 -14.19
CA VAL A 234 3.02 -17.78 -14.85
C VAL A 234 3.10 -18.04 -16.35
N SER A 235 1.94 -18.26 -16.98
CA SER A 235 1.90 -18.47 -18.43
C SER A 235 2.22 -17.17 -19.23
N PRO A 236 2.60 -17.31 -20.51
CA PRO A 236 2.72 -16.19 -21.45
C PRO A 236 1.41 -15.41 -21.74
N ARG A 237 0.26 -15.89 -21.24
CA ARG A 237 -1.05 -15.23 -21.38
C ARG A 237 -1.47 -14.58 -20.07
N THR A 238 -0.52 -13.93 -19.40
CA THR A 238 -0.77 -13.22 -18.14
C THR A 238 -1.10 -11.76 -18.41
N VAL A 239 -2.04 -11.24 -17.64
CA VAL A 239 -2.38 -9.81 -17.61
C VAL A 239 -2.06 -9.28 -16.22
N ALA A 240 -1.14 -8.32 -16.16
CA ALA A 240 -0.94 -7.49 -14.97
C ALA A 240 -2.00 -6.39 -14.98
N VAL A 241 -2.67 -6.20 -13.84
CA VAL A 241 -3.70 -5.19 -13.63
C VAL A 241 -3.26 -4.26 -12.52
N GLY A 242 -3.04 -3.01 -12.88
CA GLY A 242 -2.68 -1.95 -11.99
C GLY A 242 -3.90 -1.14 -11.57
N LEU A 243 -4.18 -1.05 -10.27
CA LEU A 243 -5.28 -0.27 -9.70
C LEU A 243 -4.79 1.06 -9.07
N PRO A 244 -5.58 2.15 -9.15
CA PRO A 244 -5.29 3.45 -8.55
C PRO A 244 -4.92 3.43 -7.06
N GLU A 245 -5.44 2.45 -6.33
CA GLU A 245 -5.26 2.26 -4.90
C GLU A 245 -3.86 1.73 -4.53
N ARG A 246 -2.94 1.60 -5.51
CA ARG A 246 -1.59 1.04 -5.37
C ARG A 246 -1.53 -0.37 -4.80
N VAL A 247 -2.56 -1.14 -5.13
CA VAL A 247 -2.55 -2.58 -5.04
C VAL A 247 -2.82 -3.15 -6.42
N HIS A 248 -2.03 -4.13 -6.82
CA HIS A 248 -1.96 -4.61 -8.19
C HIS A 248 -2.02 -6.13 -8.17
N TYR A 249 -2.33 -6.73 -9.30
CA TYR A 249 -2.37 -8.18 -9.40
C TYR A 249 -2.01 -8.69 -10.79
N ALA A 250 -1.61 -9.95 -10.87
CA ALA A 250 -1.37 -10.66 -12.11
C ALA A 250 -2.37 -11.81 -12.23
N PHE A 251 -3.15 -11.80 -13.31
CA PHE A 251 -4.09 -12.86 -13.64
C PHE A 251 -3.55 -13.68 -14.81
N ASP A 252 -3.25 -14.95 -14.58
CA ASP A 252 -2.84 -15.91 -15.61
C ASP A 252 -4.10 -16.41 -16.33
N VAL A 253 -4.39 -15.82 -17.49
CA VAL A 253 -5.62 -16.09 -18.25
C VAL A 253 -5.62 -17.52 -18.81
N GLN A 254 -4.46 -18.05 -19.22
CA GLN A 254 -4.38 -19.42 -19.75
C GLN A 254 -4.68 -20.45 -18.65
N SER A 255 -4.20 -20.22 -17.44
CA SER A 255 -4.45 -21.10 -16.29
C SER A 255 -5.74 -20.77 -15.54
N SER A 256 -6.44 -19.69 -15.90
CA SER A 256 -7.63 -19.17 -15.20
C SER A 256 -7.41 -19.00 -13.69
N ARG A 257 -6.31 -18.34 -13.31
CA ARG A 257 -5.96 -18.12 -11.89
C ARG A 257 -5.44 -16.71 -11.63
N LEU A 258 -5.78 -16.18 -10.46
CA LEU A 258 -5.04 -15.09 -9.82
C LEU A 258 -3.70 -15.66 -9.34
N ALA A 259 -2.57 -15.11 -9.81
CA ALA A 259 -1.24 -15.64 -9.55
C ALA A 259 -0.48 -14.81 -8.52
N PHE A 260 -0.53 -13.49 -8.63
CA PHE A 260 0.15 -12.57 -7.72
C PHE A 260 -0.76 -11.41 -7.36
N ALA A 261 -0.54 -10.84 -6.18
CA ALA A 261 -0.96 -9.50 -5.81
C ALA A 261 0.19 -8.76 -5.13
N TRP A 262 0.29 -7.45 -5.29
CA TRP A 262 1.34 -6.67 -4.62
C TRP A 262 0.95 -5.21 -4.39
N ARG A 263 1.56 -4.56 -3.41
CA ARG A 263 1.40 -3.13 -3.15
C ARG A 263 2.59 -2.30 -3.68
N GLY A 264 2.34 -1.04 -4.00
CA GLY A 264 3.39 -0.05 -4.29
C GLY A 264 3.53 0.27 -5.78
N ARG A 265 4.70 -0.04 -6.38
CA ARG A 265 4.97 0.18 -7.81
C ARG A 265 4.29 -0.89 -8.65
N PHE A 266 3.72 -0.51 -9.79
CA PHE A 266 2.96 -1.42 -10.63
C PHE A 266 3.86 -2.34 -11.45
N LEU A 267 4.51 -1.81 -12.50
CA LEU A 267 5.29 -2.62 -13.43
C LEU A 267 6.47 -1.81 -13.97
N ASP A 268 7.66 -2.40 -13.94
CA ASP A 268 8.79 -1.97 -14.74
C ASP A 268 8.87 -2.90 -15.95
N ALA A 269 8.52 -2.40 -17.13
CA ALA A 269 8.47 -3.19 -18.37
C ALA A 269 9.82 -3.22 -19.10
N ARG A 270 10.91 -2.78 -18.46
CA ARG A 270 12.23 -2.71 -19.10
C ARG A 270 12.70 -4.06 -19.58
N GLY A 271 12.44 -5.11 -18.78
CA GLY A 271 12.85 -6.48 -19.06
C GLY A 271 12.35 -6.98 -20.42
N THR A 272 11.16 -6.53 -20.84
CA THR A 272 10.50 -6.96 -22.08
C THR A 272 10.53 -5.91 -23.20
N TRP A 273 10.52 -4.62 -22.87
CA TRP A 273 10.38 -3.53 -23.87
C TRP A 273 11.72 -2.97 -24.32
N HIS A 274 12.76 -3.01 -23.47
CA HIS A 274 14.09 -2.56 -23.84
C HIS A 274 14.80 -3.62 -24.68
N GLY A 275 15.11 -3.28 -25.95
CA GLY A 275 15.83 -4.18 -26.86
C GLY A 275 15.10 -5.49 -27.18
N ARG A 276 13.80 -5.62 -26.84
CA ARG A 276 13.04 -6.89 -26.81
C ARG A 276 13.77 -7.98 -26.01
N ALA A 277 14.37 -7.60 -24.88
CA ALA A 277 15.02 -8.55 -24.01
C ALA A 277 14.01 -9.63 -23.58
N GLY A 278 14.43 -10.90 -23.62
CA GLY A 278 13.59 -12.05 -23.24
C GLY A 278 13.51 -12.24 -21.74
N GLN A 279 13.70 -11.19 -20.93
CA GLN A 279 13.62 -11.30 -19.49
C GLN A 279 12.15 -11.36 -19.07
N LEU A 280 11.86 -12.22 -18.10
CA LEU A 280 10.55 -12.32 -17.51
C LEU A 280 10.42 -11.26 -16.40
N GLU A 281 9.32 -10.52 -16.43
CA GLU A 281 9.03 -9.49 -15.45
C GLU A 281 8.70 -10.09 -14.08
N LYS A 282 8.79 -9.23 -13.06
CA LYS A 282 8.41 -9.51 -11.67
C LYS A 282 7.51 -8.38 -11.15
N PRO A 283 6.72 -8.64 -10.09
CA PRO A 283 6.08 -7.55 -9.35
C PRO A 283 7.10 -6.47 -8.98
N ALA A 284 6.82 -5.21 -9.34
CA ALA A 284 7.74 -4.08 -9.09
C ALA A 284 7.67 -3.57 -7.64
N GLY A 285 6.61 -3.94 -6.90
CA GLY A 285 6.44 -3.61 -5.49
C GLY A 285 7.16 -4.58 -4.54
N GLU A 286 7.39 -4.15 -3.31
CA GLU A 286 8.12 -4.92 -2.29
C GLU A 286 7.19 -5.84 -1.48
N ASP A 287 5.88 -5.56 -1.48
CA ASP A 287 4.89 -6.24 -0.67
C ASP A 287 4.04 -7.21 -1.52
N VAL A 288 4.63 -8.35 -1.89
CA VAL A 288 4.08 -9.32 -2.85
C VAL A 288 3.47 -10.54 -2.17
N LEU A 289 2.22 -10.84 -2.49
CA LEU A 289 1.53 -12.08 -2.18
C LEU A 289 1.46 -12.98 -3.43
N GLU A 290 1.96 -14.21 -3.30
CA GLU A 290 1.81 -15.25 -4.32
C GLU A 290 0.64 -16.18 -3.96
N PHE A 291 -0.23 -16.44 -4.93
CA PHE A 291 -1.37 -17.34 -4.77
C PHE A 291 -1.00 -18.77 -5.16
N PRO A 292 -1.68 -19.78 -4.60
CA PRO A 292 -1.37 -21.18 -4.89
C PRO A 292 -1.33 -21.51 -6.39
N PRO A 293 -0.37 -22.33 -6.86
CA PRO A 293 -0.34 -22.78 -8.24
C PRO A 293 -1.52 -23.70 -8.56
N GLY A 294 -1.91 -23.74 -9.84
CA GLY A 294 -3.01 -24.58 -10.33
C GLY A 294 -4.38 -23.88 -10.32
N PRO A 295 -5.45 -24.61 -10.62
CA PRO A 295 -6.78 -24.03 -10.74
C PRO A 295 -7.35 -23.69 -9.36
N LEU A 296 -8.05 -22.55 -9.27
CA LEU A 296 -8.84 -22.20 -8.08
C LEU A 296 -10.00 -23.17 -7.86
N VAL A 297 -10.62 -23.62 -8.95
CA VAL A 297 -11.87 -24.38 -8.95
C VAL A 297 -11.62 -25.81 -9.40
N ALA A 298 -12.29 -26.78 -8.78
CA ALA A 298 -12.31 -28.18 -9.21
C ALA A 298 -13.72 -28.76 -9.08
N ILE A 299 -13.98 -29.84 -9.82
CA ILE A 299 -15.14 -30.70 -9.61
C ILE A 299 -14.64 -31.99 -8.95
N LEU A 300 -14.81 -32.11 -7.63
CA LEU A 300 -14.37 -33.28 -6.87
C LEU A 300 -15.55 -34.19 -6.53
N ARG A 301 -15.30 -35.49 -6.38
CA ARG A 301 -16.34 -36.42 -5.91
C ARG A 301 -16.52 -36.27 -4.39
N HIS A 302 -15.41 -36.22 -3.66
CA HIS A 302 -15.35 -35.98 -2.22
C HIS A 302 -14.60 -34.67 -1.91
N PRO A 303 -14.99 -33.89 -0.87
CA PRO A 303 -14.30 -32.64 -0.53
C PRO A 303 -12.79 -32.81 -0.25
N ASP A 304 -12.41 -34.00 0.24
CA ASP A 304 -11.03 -34.35 0.59
C ASP A 304 -10.24 -35.04 -0.54
N ASP A 305 -10.82 -35.19 -1.73
CA ASP A 305 -10.11 -35.81 -2.86
C ASP A 305 -8.83 -35.03 -3.21
N PRO A 306 -7.78 -35.67 -3.76
CA PRO A 306 -6.58 -34.97 -4.21
C PRO A 306 -6.91 -33.81 -5.17
N TRP A 307 -6.29 -32.64 -4.96
CA TRP A 307 -6.53 -31.49 -5.83
C TRP A 307 -5.93 -31.73 -7.23
N PRO A 308 -6.63 -31.37 -8.32
CA PRO A 308 -6.11 -31.54 -9.67
C PRO A 308 -4.78 -30.80 -9.87
N THR A 309 -3.83 -31.48 -10.52
CA THR A 309 -2.50 -30.92 -10.83
C THR A 309 -2.43 -30.26 -12.20
N GLU A 310 -3.33 -30.62 -13.11
CA GLU A 310 -3.44 -30.00 -14.43
C GLU A 310 -3.99 -28.58 -14.32
N SER A 311 -3.73 -27.73 -15.31
CA SER A 311 -4.25 -26.37 -15.37
C SER A 311 -4.73 -26.00 -16.78
N GLY A 312 -5.49 -24.90 -16.87
CA GLY A 312 -5.97 -24.37 -18.14
C GLY A 312 -6.76 -25.41 -18.96
N ALA A 313 -6.55 -25.42 -20.27
CA ALA A 313 -7.26 -26.31 -21.19
C ALA A 313 -7.06 -27.80 -20.88
N ALA A 314 -5.89 -28.20 -20.36
CA ALA A 314 -5.63 -29.59 -19.97
C ALA A 314 -6.53 -30.02 -18.80
N ALA A 315 -6.77 -29.11 -17.84
CA ALA A 315 -7.73 -29.32 -16.75
C ALA A 315 -9.20 -29.08 -17.15
N GLY A 316 -9.50 -28.89 -18.44
CA GLY A 316 -10.86 -28.66 -18.94
C GLY A 316 -11.36 -27.22 -18.82
N PHE A 317 -10.49 -26.24 -18.50
CA PHE A 317 -10.87 -24.84 -18.48
C PHE A 317 -10.95 -24.24 -19.87
N ARG A 318 -11.99 -23.43 -20.10
CA ARG A 318 -12.14 -22.62 -21.31
C ARG A 318 -12.35 -21.15 -20.94
N VAL A 319 -11.44 -20.30 -21.38
CA VAL A 319 -11.57 -18.84 -21.27
C VAL A 319 -12.76 -18.39 -22.14
N LEU A 320 -13.65 -17.57 -21.58
CA LEU A 320 -14.83 -17.06 -22.27
C LEU A 320 -14.63 -15.60 -22.69
N ALA A 321 -14.41 -14.71 -21.72
CA ALA A 321 -14.33 -13.28 -21.96
C ALA A 321 -13.56 -12.56 -20.85
N ARG A 322 -13.01 -11.40 -21.21
CA ARG A 322 -12.55 -10.38 -20.25
C ARG A 322 -13.29 -9.09 -20.58
N THR A 323 -14.25 -8.72 -19.74
CA THR A 323 -14.98 -7.45 -19.84
C THR A 323 -14.45 -6.47 -18.80
N MET A 324 -14.94 -5.23 -18.83
CA MET A 324 -14.64 -4.23 -17.80
C MET A 324 -15.92 -3.89 -17.04
N ASP A 325 -15.82 -3.68 -15.74
CA ASP A 325 -16.92 -3.13 -14.94
C ASP A 325 -17.03 -1.59 -15.10
N ALA A 326 -17.98 -0.98 -14.38
CA ALA A 326 -18.18 0.47 -14.42
C ALA A 326 -16.97 1.28 -13.93
N ALA A 327 -16.13 0.71 -13.07
CA ALA A 327 -14.89 1.30 -12.58
C ALA A 327 -13.68 0.92 -13.46
N ARG A 328 -13.91 0.35 -14.66
CA ARG A 328 -12.89 -0.07 -15.62
C ARG A 328 -11.99 -1.22 -15.12
N ARG A 329 -12.42 -1.96 -14.10
CA ARG A 329 -11.71 -3.14 -13.59
C ARG A 329 -12.07 -4.37 -14.43
N PRO A 330 -11.09 -5.25 -14.74
CA PRO A 330 -11.38 -6.49 -15.45
C PRO A 330 -12.34 -7.41 -14.70
N VAL A 331 -13.27 -7.99 -15.44
CA VAL A 331 -14.07 -9.14 -15.03
C VAL A 331 -13.64 -10.32 -15.89
N PHE A 332 -13.04 -11.33 -15.26
CA PHE A 332 -12.54 -12.53 -15.93
C PHE A 332 -13.62 -13.61 -15.93
N ARG A 333 -14.00 -14.09 -17.11
CA ARG A 333 -15.00 -15.17 -17.27
C ARG A 333 -14.37 -16.40 -17.91
N TYR A 334 -14.51 -17.54 -17.25
CA TYR A 334 -14.02 -18.83 -17.71
C TYR A 334 -15.01 -19.94 -17.34
N ARG A 335 -14.88 -21.11 -17.96
CA ARG A 335 -15.79 -22.24 -17.76
C ARG A 335 -15.01 -23.51 -17.44
N LEU A 336 -15.56 -24.31 -16.54
CA LEU A 336 -15.15 -25.68 -16.24
C LEU A 336 -16.38 -26.60 -16.36
N GLY A 337 -16.40 -27.48 -17.37
CA GLY A 337 -17.59 -28.27 -17.70
C GLY A 337 -18.78 -27.36 -18.05
N ASP A 338 -19.89 -27.49 -17.34
CA ASP A 338 -21.09 -26.64 -17.48
C ASP A 338 -21.09 -25.41 -16.56
N VAL A 339 -20.10 -25.28 -15.68
CA VAL A 339 -20.03 -24.19 -14.70
C VAL A 339 -19.23 -23.02 -15.27
N VAL A 340 -19.88 -21.86 -15.36
CA VAL A 340 -19.26 -20.58 -15.68
C VAL A 340 -18.85 -19.90 -14.39
N VAL A 341 -17.60 -19.45 -14.33
CA VAL A 341 -17.04 -18.68 -13.23
C VAL A 341 -16.74 -17.27 -13.73
N SER A 342 -17.20 -16.29 -12.98
CA SER A 342 -16.91 -14.87 -13.17
C SER A 342 -16.13 -14.36 -11.97
N GLU A 343 -14.99 -13.73 -12.21
CA GLU A 343 -14.09 -13.27 -11.16
C GLU A 343 -13.79 -11.77 -11.30
N THR A 344 -13.96 -11.04 -10.20
CA THR A 344 -13.63 -9.62 -10.10
C THR A 344 -12.70 -9.41 -8.91
N ILE A 345 -11.66 -8.60 -9.09
CA ILE A 345 -10.72 -8.22 -8.04
C ILE A 345 -10.92 -6.73 -7.75
N VAL A 346 -11.29 -6.41 -6.51
CA VAL A 346 -11.67 -5.08 -6.06
C VAL A 346 -10.75 -4.63 -4.92
N PRO A 347 -10.12 -3.45 -5.01
CA PRO A 347 -9.35 -2.90 -3.92
C PRO A 347 -10.25 -2.25 -2.88
N GLU A 348 -9.83 -2.27 -1.62
CA GLU A 348 -10.42 -1.45 -0.55
C GLU A 348 -9.28 -0.83 0.28
N VAL A 349 -9.28 0.49 0.44
CA VAL A 349 -8.27 1.18 1.25
C VAL A 349 -8.64 1.11 2.72
N ARG A 350 -7.70 0.70 3.57
CA ARG A 350 -7.86 0.58 5.03
C ARG A 350 -6.67 1.18 5.78
N PRO A 351 -6.77 1.39 7.11
CA PRO A 351 -5.61 1.72 7.92
C PRO A 351 -4.48 0.69 7.70
N GLY A 352 -3.27 1.18 7.44
CA GLY A 352 -2.09 0.35 7.17
C GLY A 352 -1.93 -0.12 5.71
N GLY A 353 -2.87 0.18 4.83
CA GLY A 353 -2.74 -0.08 3.39
C GLY A 353 -3.98 -0.74 2.76
N PRO A 354 -4.01 -0.83 1.43
CA PRO A 354 -5.11 -1.45 0.70
C PRO A 354 -5.17 -2.97 0.89
N VAL A 355 -6.39 -3.51 0.89
CA VAL A 355 -6.69 -4.95 0.83
C VAL A 355 -7.31 -5.30 -0.51
N LEU A 356 -7.33 -6.59 -0.88
CA LEU A 356 -7.99 -7.07 -2.09
C LEU A 356 -9.18 -7.96 -1.77
N TRP A 357 -10.29 -7.66 -2.41
CA TRP A 357 -11.47 -8.51 -2.48
C TRP A 357 -11.49 -9.27 -3.79
N ARG A 358 -11.54 -10.59 -3.70
CA ARG A 358 -11.74 -11.49 -4.84
C ARG A 358 -13.17 -12.00 -4.78
N ASN A 359 -13.98 -11.55 -5.73
CA ASN A 359 -15.39 -11.87 -5.82
C ASN A 359 -15.60 -12.90 -6.92
N LEU A 360 -16.19 -14.04 -6.56
CA LEU A 360 -16.40 -15.19 -7.41
C LEU A 360 -17.89 -15.44 -7.57
N GLY A 361 -18.39 -15.21 -8.77
CA GLY A 361 -19.75 -15.59 -9.17
C GLY A 361 -19.73 -16.90 -9.96
N THR A 362 -20.63 -17.82 -9.65
CA THR A 362 -20.74 -19.10 -10.38
C THR A 362 -22.13 -19.30 -10.95
N GLU A 363 -22.22 -19.65 -12.22
CA GLU A 363 -23.45 -19.95 -12.94
C GLU A 363 -23.35 -21.35 -13.55
N ASN A 364 -24.48 -22.04 -13.71
CA ASN A 364 -24.55 -23.31 -14.43
C ASN A 364 -25.63 -23.24 -15.49
N ASP A 365 -25.21 -23.13 -16.75
CA ASP A 365 -26.09 -22.97 -17.92
C ASP A 365 -26.94 -24.22 -18.20
N SER A 366 -26.50 -25.39 -17.71
CA SER A 366 -27.12 -26.69 -17.98
C SER A 366 -28.04 -27.17 -16.85
N TRP A 367 -28.06 -26.48 -15.71
CA TRP A 367 -28.91 -26.85 -14.58
C TRP A 367 -30.38 -26.47 -14.82
N LYS A 368 -31.30 -27.38 -14.47
CA LYS A 368 -32.76 -27.18 -14.56
C LYS A 368 -33.44 -27.45 -13.23
N PRO A 369 -34.56 -26.79 -12.92
CA PRO A 369 -35.37 -27.11 -11.74
C PRO A 369 -35.70 -28.61 -11.68
N GLY A 370 -35.41 -29.24 -10.54
CA GLY A 370 -35.56 -30.69 -10.34
C GLY A 370 -34.28 -31.51 -10.52
N MET A 371 -33.19 -30.92 -11.05
CA MET A 371 -31.86 -31.50 -10.97
C MET A 371 -31.25 -31.25 -9.59
N GLY A 372 -30.51 -32.23 -9.04
CA GLY A 372 -29.76 -32.04 -7.80
C GLY A 372 -28.74 -30.89 -7.91
N PRO A 373 -28.23 -30.37 -6.78
CA PRO A 373 -27.25 -29.29 -6.81
C PRO A 373 -25.97 -29.78 -7.49
N TRP A 374 -25.49 -29.03 -8.48
CA TRP A 374 -24.15 -29.23 -9.00
C TRP A 374 -23.15 -28.72 -7.96
N THR A 375 -22.05 -29.41 -7.71
CA THR A 375 -21.06 -28.95 -6.73
C THR A 375 -19.73 -28.68 -7.38
N ILE A 376 -19.09 -27.61 -6.91
CA ILE A 376 -17.69 -27.30 -7.21
C ILE A 376 -16.97 -27.07 -5.88
N ASP A 377 -15.67 -27.27 -5.91
CA ASP A 377 -14.78 -27.01 -4.78
C ASP A 377 -13.84 -25.87 -5.15
N LEU A 378 -13.59 -24.96 -4.21
CA LEU A 378 -12.61 -23.89 -4.32
C LEU A 378 -11.42 -24.19 -3.42
N ARG A 379 -10.19 -24.03 -3.92
CA ARG A 379 -8.96 -24.04 -3.10
C ARG A 379 -8.45 -22.61 -2.95
N VAL A 380 -8.86 -21.98 -1.86
CA VAL A 380 -8.70 -20.53 -1.67
C VAL A 380 -7.38 -20.15 -1.00
N ALA A 381 -6.76 -21.08 -0.27
CA ALA A 381 -5.45 -20.88 0.34
C ALA A 381 -4.68 -22.19 0.45
N VAL A 382 -3.35 -22.08 0.39
CA VAL A 382 -2.40 -23.17 0.69
C VAL A 382 -1.29 -22.59 1.56
N GLY A 383 -0.95 -23.27 2.65
CA GLY A 383 0.11 -22.83 3.54
C GLY A 383 0.59 -23.96 4.45
N ARG A 384 1.66 -23.73 5.19
CA ARG A 384 2.18 -24.66 6.22
C ARG A 384 1.28 -24.70 7.46
N GLU A 385 0.54 -23.63 7.71
CA GLU A 385 -0.43 -23.51 8.81
C GLU A 385 -1.56 -22.56 8.36
N ILE A 386 -2.80 -22.95 8.57
CA ILE A 386 -4.03 -22.22 8.35
C ILE A 386 -4.85 -22.34 9.63
N ARG A 387 -5.06 -21.21 10.31
CA ARG A 387 -5.78 -21.20 11.58
C ARG A 387 -6.70 -20.00 11.70
N GLU A 388 -7.78 -20.16 12.45
CA GLU A 388 -8.67 -19.05 12.78
C GLU A 388 -7.96 -18.00 13.65
N VAL A 389 -8.28 -16.73 13.41
CA VAL A 389 -7.82 -15.62 14.23
C VAL A 389 -8.75 -15.46 15.43
N PRO A 390 -8.26 -15.59 16.68
CA PRO A 390 -9.09 -15.45 17.85
C PRO A 390 -9.84 -14.10 17.87
N ALA A 391 -11.11 -14.13 18.28
CA ALA A 391 -11.98 -12.95 18.39
C ALA A 391 -12.27 -12.19 17.08
N ARG A 392 -11.98 -12.78 15.91
CA ARG A 392 -12.37 -12.25 14.60
C ARG A 392 -13.03 -13.33 13.74
N ASP A 393 -14.35 -13.40 13.81
CA ASP A 393 -15.13 -14.41 13.09
C ASP A 393 -14.85 -14.37 11.57
N GLY A 394 -14.75 -15.54 10.95
CA GLY A 394 -14.44 -15.74 9.52
C GLY A 394 -13.03 -15.33 9.07
N HIS A 395 -12.13 -14.89 9.97
CA HIS A 395 -10.75 -14.53 9.64
C HIS A 395 -9.79 -15.69 9.90
N LEU A 396 -8.94 -15.97 8.92
CA LEU A 396 -7.94 -17.02 8.95
C LEU A 396 -6.56 -16.39 8.76
N LEU A 397 -5.57 -16.89 9.50
CA LEU A 397 -4.17 -16.62 9.27
C LEU A 397 -3.59 -17.76 8.45
N VAL A 398 -3.01 -17.43 7.30
CA VAL A 398 -2.34 -18.38 6.42
C VAL A 398 -0.84 -18.12 6.45
N ARG A 399 -0.06 -19.14 6.81
CA ARG A 399 1.40 -19.10 6.87
C ARG A 399 2.00 -19.90 5.73
N GLY A 400 2.31 -19.22 4.63
CA GLY A 400 3.02 -19.79 3.49
C GLY A 400 4.46 -19.31 3.43
N GLU A 401 4.91 -18.92 2.24
CA GLU A 401 6.15 -18.16 2.07
C GLU A 401 6.06 -16.75 2.66
N ARG A 402 4.86 -16.16 2.60
CA ARG A 402 4.46 -15.00 3.40
C ARG A 402 3.26 -15.35 4.28
N GLU A 403 3.16 -14.63 5.39
CA GLU A 403 1.98 -14.67 6.24
C GLU A 403 0.96 -13.66 5.71
N TYR A 404 -0.30 -14.08 5.58
CA TYR A 404 -1.40 -13.20 5.19
C TYR A 404 -2.69 -13.60 5.92
N ARG A 405 -3.64 -12.67 5.98
CA ARG A 405 -4.98 -12.91 6.51
C ARG A 405 -5.96 -13.05 5.36
N LEU A 406 -6.82 -14.06 5.48
CA LEU A 406 -7.92 -14.34 4.58
C LEU A 406 -9.23 -14.24 5.36
N ARG A 407 -10.20 -13.51 4.84
CA ARG A 407 -11.57 -13.56 5.35
C ARG A 407 -12.51 -14.08 4.28
N VAL A 408 -13.33 -15.05 4.66
CA VAL A 408 -14.41 -15.56 3.83
C VAL A 408 -15.67 -14.75 4.14
N GLY A 409 -16.32 -14.21 3.10
CA GLY A 409 -17.55 -13.44 3.24
C GLY A 409 -18.70 -14.26 3.85
N PRO A 410 -19.77 -13.61 4.36
CA PRO A 410 -20.82 -14.27 5.13
C PRO A 410 -21.54 -15.41 4.39
N GLU A 411 -21.71 -15.30 3.07
CA GLU A 411 -22.26 -16.38 2.26
C GLU A 411 -21.27 -17.55 2.17
N GLY A 412 -19.99 -17.29 1.90
CA GLY A 412 -18.93 -18.30 1.89
C GLY A 412 -18.70 -18.98 3.24
N ALA A 413 -18.84 -18.26 4.36
CA ALA A 413 -18.68 -18.82 5.71
C ALA A 413 -19.80 -19.81 6.07
N ARG A 414 -20.99 -19.66 5.47
CA ARG A 414 -22.08 -20.65 5.55
C ARG A 414 -21.86 -21.86 4.63
N LEU A 415 -20.87 -21.80 3.72
CA LEU A 415 -20.60 -22.78 2.69
C LEU A 415 -19.40 -23.67 3.06
N GLY A 416 -19.54 -24.49 4.10
CA GLY A 416 -18.71 -25.69 4.32
C GLY A 416 -17.19 -25.52 4.21
N ALA A 417 -16.64 -24.37 4.60
CA ALA A 417 -15.19 -24.15 4.58
C ALA A 417 -14.50 -25.14 5.53
N HIS A 418 -13.46 -25.81 5.05
CA HIS A 418 -12.71 -26.80 5.84
C HIS A 418 -11.23 -26.81 5.43
N VAL A 419 -10.38 -27.23 6.37
CA VAL A 419 -8.95 -27.39 6.13
C VAL A 419 -8.65 -28.86 5.83
N VAL A 420 -7.91 -29.11 4.75
CA VAL A 420 -7.44 -30.44 4.35
C VAL A 420 -5.92 -30.49 4.54
N GLU A 421 -5.46 -31.52 5.25
CA GLU A 421 -4.03 -31.82 5.40
C GLU A 421 -3.50 -32.56 4.18
N ARG A 422 -2.39 -32.07 3.60
CA ARG A 422 -1.71 -32.72 2.49
C ARG A 422 -0.62 -33.65 2.99
N SER A 423 -0.28 -34.63 2.16
CA SER A 423 0.81 -35.58 2.43
C SER A 423 2.20 -34.94 2.53
N ASP A 424 2.40 -33.73 1.99
CA ASP A 424 3.64 -32.97 2.08
C ASP A 424 3.70 -32.03 3.29
N GLY A 425 2.73 -32.12 4.21
CA GLY A 425 2.66 -31.32 5.43
C GLY A 425 2.15 -29.88 5.23
N GLN A 426 1.64 -29.55 4.05
CA GLN A 426 0.89 -28.32 3.84
C GLN A 426 -0.60 -28.51 4.08
N GLN A 427 -1.29 -27.43 4.38
CA GLN A 427 -2.73 -27.34 4.55
C GLN A 427 -3.38 -26.62 3.36
N GLU A 428 -4.59 -27.03 3.00
CA GLU A 428 -5.42 -26.35 2.01
C GLU A 428 -6.73 -25.90 2.65
N LEU A 429 -7.08 -24.62 2.48
CA LEU A 429 -8.43 -24.16 2.79
C LEU A 429 -9.33 -24.38 1.58
N ARG A 430 -10.34 -25.23 1.76
CA ARG A 430 -11.31 -25.59 0.72
C ARG A 430 -12.71 -25.13 1.06
N ILE A 431 -13.47 -24.73 0.04
CA ILE A 431 -14.87 -24.30 0.16
C ILE A 431 -15.68 -25.08 -0.87
N ARG A 432 -16.67 -25.86 -0.41
CA ARG A 432 -17.59 -26.59 -1.30
C ARG A 432 -18.84 -25.75 -1.57
N LEU A 433 -19.10 -25.48 -2.85
CA LEU A 433 -20.21 -24.64 -3.30
C LEU A 433 -21.23 -25.45 -4.08
N ALA A 434 -22.50 -25.20 -3.79
CA ALA A 434 -23.61 -25.67 -4.61
C ALA A 434 -23.95 -24.63 -5.67
N VAL A 435 -23.86 -25.00 -6.95
CA VAL A 435 -24.16 -24.15 -8.11
C VAL A 435 -25.54 -24.52 -8.65
N VAL A 436 -26.45 -23.54 -8.67
CA VAL A 436 -27.81 -23.67 -9.22
C VAL A 436 -28.09 -22.51 -10.19
N ALA A 437 -28.88 -22.73 -11.24
CA ALA A 437 -29.02 -21.72 -12.31
C ALA A 437 -29.72 -20.43 -11.87
N GLU A 438 -30.58 -20.49 -10.85
CA GLU A 438 -31.45 -19.37 -10.47
C GLU A 438 -30.81 -18.37 -9.49
N ARG A 439 -29.65 -18.72 -8.91
CA ARG A 439 -28.90 -17.83 -8.00
C ARG A 439 -27.41 -18.03 -8.19
N PRO A 440 -26.69 -17.06 -8.76
CA PRO A 440 -25.23 -17.15 -8.80
C PRO A 440 -24.72 -17.22 -7.36
N SER A 441 -23.97 -18.27 -7.03
CA SER A 441 -23.29 -18.33 -5.74
C SER A 441 -22.19 -17.28 -5.76
N LEU A 442 -22.21 -16.38 -4.78
CA LEU A 442 -21.18 -15.37 -4.62
C LEU A 442 -20.26 -15.77 -3.46
N VAL A 443 -18.98 -15.95 -3.76
CA VAL A 443 -17.95 -16.08 -2.72
C VAL A 443 -17.06 -14.85 -2.76
N GLU A 444 -17.03 -14.14 -1.63
CA GLU A 444 -16.16 -12.99 -1.43
C GLU A 444 -15.00 -13.42 -0.55
N LEU A 445 -13.77 -13.17 -1.01
CA LEU A 445 -12.55 -13.50 -0.31
C LEU A 445 -11.73 -12.22 -0.14
N GLU A 446 -11.50 -11.81 1.09
CA GLU A 446 -10.68 -10.64 1.41
C GLU A 446 -9.27 -11.10 1.77
N TYR A 447 -8.27 -10.57 1.07
CA TYR A 447 -6.85 -10.82 1.30
C TYR A 447 -6.19 -9.55 1.84
N SER A 448 -5.52 -9.68 2.98
CA SER A 448 -4.65 -8.64 3.53
C SER A 448 -3.33 -9.27 3.95
N TRP A 449 -2.23 -8.67 3.52
CA TRP A 449 -0.87 -9.13 3.84
C TRP A 449 -0.04 -7.95 4.33
#